data_AF-A0A2N0VEV4-F1
#
_entry.id   AF-A0A2N0VEV4-F1
#
_cell.length_a   1.000
_cell.length_b   1.000
_cell.length_c   1.000
_cell.angle_alpha   90.00
_cell.angle_beta   90.00
_cell.angle_gamma   90.00
#
_symmetry.space_group_name_H-M   'P 1'
#
loop_
_entity.id
_entity.type
_entity.pdbx_description
1 polymer ?
#
loop_
_entity_poly.entity_id
_entity_poly.type
_entity_poly.pdbx_seq_one_letter_code
_entity_poly.pdbx_strand_id
1 'polypeptide(L)' 'METTLTVRIDKELDQLLEESSKRSGQTKSEFVRQALKRQLTVESFQQLRKELLPYGEAQGWLTDEDVFREVS' A
#
# COMPACT_ATOMS: atom_id res chain seq x y z
N MET A 1 -19.75 -6.98 -5.34
CA MET A 1 -19.62 -7.62 -6.66
C MET A 1 -18.20 -8.11 -6.79
N GLU A 2 -17.97 -9.38 -7.13
CA GLU A 2 -16.62 -9.89 -7.40
C GLU A 2 -16.28 -9.67 -8.88
N THR A 3 -15.04 -9.26 -9.14
CA THR A 3 -14.52 -9.02 -10.49
C THR A 3 -13.18 -9.72 -10.61
N THR A 4 -12.95 -10.39 -11.73
CA THR A 4 -11.70 -11.12 -12.00
C THR A 4 -10.73 -10.23 -12.76
N LEU A 5 -9.50 -10.14 -12.27
CA LEU A 5 -8.38 -9.48 -12.96
C LEU A 5 -7.44 -10.55 -13.50
N THR A 6 -7.27 -10.61 -14.82
CA THR A 6 -6.27 -11.47 -15.47
C THR A 6 -5.07 -10.61 -15.87
N VAL A 7 -3.91 -10.91 -15.30
CA VAL A 7 -2.65 -10.20 -15.58
C VAL A 7 -1.58 -11.17 -16.05
N ARG A 8 -0.73 -10.72 -16.97
CA ARG A 8 0.47 -11.46 -17.36
C ARG A 8 1.55 -11.21 -16.32
N ILE A 9 2.19 -12.28 -15.87
CA ILE A 9 3.35 -12.23 -14.98
C ILE A 9 4.46 -13.06 -15.60
N ASP A 10 5.71 -12.67 -15.34
CA ASP A 10 6.85 -13.49 -15.70
C ASP A 10 6.98 -14.71 -14.76
N LYS A 11 7.89 -15.62 -15.13
CA LYS A 11 8.10 -16.88 -14.41
C LYS A 11 8.70 -16.67 -13.02
N GLU A 12 9.50 -15.62 -12.85
CA GLU A 12 10.18 -15.32 -11.59
C GLU A 12 9.16 -14.84 -10.55
N LEU A 13 8.24 -13.95 -10.94
CA LEU A 13 7.16 -13.48 -10.09
C LEU A 13 6.21 -14.61 -9.69
N ASP A 14 5.87 -15.52 -10.61
CA ASP A 14 5.01 -16.66 -10.26
C ASP A 14 5.67 -17.59 -9.20
N GLN A 15 6.99 -17.79 -9.29
CA GLN A 15 7.75 -18.55 -8.29
C GLN A 15 7.77 -17.84 -6.94
N LEU A 16 8.04 -16.53 -6.91
CA LEU A 16 8.02 -15.74 -5.68
C LEU A 16 6.64 -15.73 -5.00
N LEU A 17 5.57 -15.67 -5.79
CA LEU A 17 4.20 -15.78 -5.28
C LEU A 17 3.92 -17.17 -4.68
N GLU A 18 4.46 -18.22 -5.29
CA GLU A 18 4.29 -19.58 -4.78
C GLU A 18 5.03 -19.82 -3.47
N GLU A 19 6.28 -19.37 -3.37
CA GLU A 19 7.06 -19.45 -2.13
C GLU A 19 6.43 -18.63 -1.01
N SER A 20 5.92 -17.45 -1.34
CA SER A 20 5.24 -16.58 -0.37
C SER A 20 3.93 -17.19 0.10
N SER A 21 3.14 -17.77 -0.81
CA SER A 21 1.93 -18.53 -0.51
C SER A 21 2.21 -19.72 0.43
N LYS A 22 3.27 -20.50 0.17
CA LYS A 22 3.69 -21.62 1.04
C LYS A 22 4.10 -21.16 2.44
N ARG A 23 4.79 -20.01 2.55
CA ARG A 23 5.24 -19.48 3.85
C ARG A 23 4.10 -18.87 4.68
N SER A 24 3.16 -18.17 4.05
CA SER A 24 2.06 -17.50 4.75
C SER A 24 0.83 -18.38 4.98
N GLY A 25 0.71 -19.50 4.26
CA GLY A 25 -0.49 -20.35 4.25
C GLY A 25 -1.66 -19.75 3.45
N GLN A 26 -1.47 -18.60 2.80
CA GLN A 26 -2.47 -17.93 1.98
C GLN A 26 -2.39 -18.38 0.53
N THR A 27 -3.48 -18.27 -0.23
CA THR A 27 -3.45 -18.54 -1.68
C THR A 27 -2.70 -17.44 -2.45
N LYS A 28 -2.16 -17.74 -3.63
CA LYS A 28 -1.54 -16.73 -4.52
C LYS A 28 -2.49 -15.55 -4.77
N SER A 29 -3.76 -15.83 -5.06
CA SER A 29 -4.78 -14.81 -5.31
C SER A 29 -5.09 -13.94 -4.09
N GLU A 30 -5.06 -14.50 -2.89
CA GLU A 30 -5.20 -13.73 -1.66
C GLU A 30 -3.99 -12.83 -1.41
N PHE A 31 -2.79 -13.36 -1.58
CA PHE A 31 -1.55 -12.60 -1.45
C PHE A 31 -1.51 -11.42 -2.43
N VAL A 32 -1.81 -11.67 -3.71
CA VAL A 32 -1.86 -10.62 -4.74
C VAL A 32 -2.92 -9.56 -4.41
N ARG A 33 -4.12 -9.96 -3.97
CA ARG A 33 -5.16 -9.00 -3.57
C ARG A 33 -4.70 -8.12 -2.39
N GLN A 34 -4.05 -8.70 -1.38
CA GLN A 34 -3.53 -7.94 -0.25
C GLN A 34 -2.40 -6.99 -0.66
N ALA A 35 -1.47 -7.47 -1.49
CA ALA A 35 -0.38 -6.65 -2.02
C ALA A 35 -0.90 -5.45 -2.83
N LEU A 36 -1.87 -5.68 -3.73
CA LEU A 36 -2.49 -4.62 -4.53
C LEU A 36 -3.20 -3.60 -3.64
N LYS A 37 -3.99 -4.05 -2.65
CA LYS A 37 -4.66 -3.15 -1.70
C LYS A 37 -3.64 -2.29 -0.96
N ARG A 38 -2.58 -2.91 -0.42
CA ARG A 38 -1.51 -2.20 0.30
C ARG A 38 -0.86 -1.15 -0.59
N GLN A 39 -0.52 -1.51 -1.83
CA GLN A 39 0.11 -0.59 -2.78
C GLN A 39 -0.79 0.62 -3.06
N LEU A 40 -2.07 0.38 -3.36
CA LEU A 40 -3.03 1.45 -3.64
C LEU A 40 -3.27 2.33 -2.42
N THR A 41 -3.27 1.78 -1.20
CA THR A 41 -3.37 2.57 0.03
C THR A 41 -2.14 3.46 0.23
N VAL A 42 -0.93 2.96 -0.03
CA VAL A 42 0.30 3.76 0.04
C VAL A 42 0.27 4.90 -0.98
N GLU A 43 -0.10 4.62 -2.22
CA GLU A 43 -0.23 5.64 -3.27
C GLU A 43 -1.27 6.71 -2.89
N SER A 44 -2.44 6.29 -2.39
CA SER A 44 -3.49 7.20 -1.93
C SER A 44 -3.02 8.07 -0.77
N PHE A 45 -2.31 7.49 0.20
CA PHE A 45 -1.73 8.23 1.32
C PHE A 45 -0.69 9.25 0.85
N GLN A 46 0.21 8.85 -0.05
CA GLN A 46 1.24 9.75 -0.59
C GLN A 46 0.62 10.92 -1.37
N GLN A 47 -0.45 10.67 -2.11
CA GLN A 47 -1.18 11.72 -2.81
C GLN A 47 -1.81 12.70 -1.81
N LEU A 48 -2.55 12.19 -0.82
CA LEU A 48 -3.15 13.02 0.21
C LEU A 48 -2.11 13.83 0.99
N ARG A 49 -0.97 13.22 1.33
CA ARG A 49 0.14 13.90 2.00
C ARG A 49 0.64 15.09 1.17
N LYS A 50 0.82 14.92 -0.15
CA LYS A 50 1.27 16.01 -1.03
C LYS A 50 0.26 17.17 -1.06
N GLU A 51 -1.03 16.86 -1.05
CA GLU A 51 -2.09 17.86 -1.04
C GLU A 51 -2.15 18.61 0.30
N LEU A 52 -1.93 17.91 1.41
CA LEU A 52 -2.03 18.47 2.76
C LEU A 52 -0.76 19.16 3.26
N LEU A 53 0.42 18.81 2.71
CA LEU A 53 1.72 19.34 3.14
C LEU A 53 1.74 20.88 3.25
N PRO A 54 1.25 21.66 2.27
CA PRO A 54 1.32 23.13 2.33
C PRO A 54 0.50 23.72 3.49
N TYR A 55 -0.61 23.06 3.86
CA TYR A 55 -1.45 23.49 4.97
C TYR A 55 -0.77 23.19 6.32
N GLY A 56 -0.10 22.04 6.43
CA GLY A 56 0.71 21.69 7.60
C GLY A 56 1.89 22.64 7.78
N GLU A 57 2.62 22.95 6.70
CA GLU A 57 3.73 23.90 6.72
C GLU A 57 3.29 25.30 7.18
N ALA A 58 2.11 25.76 6.74
CA ALA A 58 1.54 27.04 7.18
C ALA A 58 1.19 27.07 8.68
N GLN A 59 0.96 25.90 9.30
CA GLN A 59 0.73 25.73 10.73
C GLN A 59 2.03 25.42 11.51
N GLY A 60 3.17 25.31 10.82
CA GLY A 60 4.47 24.99 11.42
C GLY A 60 4.74 23.49 11.61
N TRP A 61 3.93 22.59 11.05
CA TRP A 61 4.20 21.15 11.06
C TRP A 61 5.13 20.79 9.90
N LEU A 62 6.36 20.40 10.25
CA LEU A 62 7.42 20.07 9.26
C LEU A 62 7.71 18.58 9.21
N THR A 63 7.38 17.86 10.29
CA THR A 63 7.64 16.44 10.46
C THR A 63 6.35 15.69 10.78
N ASP A 64 6.36 14.38 10.51
CA ASP A 64 5.25 13.52 10.91
C ASP A 64 5.08 13.53 12.46
N GLU A 65 6.17 13.75 13.22
CA GLU A 65 6.15 13.89 14.68
C GLU A 65 5.44 15.17 15.18
N ASP A 66 5.47 16.26 14.42
CA ASP A 66 4.71 17.47 14.76
C ASP A 66 3.21 17.20 14.66
N VAL A 67 2.80 16.47 13.62
CA VAL A 67 1.40 16.06 13.42
C VAL A 67 0.96 15.13 14.55
N PHE A 68 1.75 14.10 14.86
CA PHE A 68 1.40 13.15 15.93
C PHE A 68 1.24 13.83 17.29
N ARG A 69 2.09 14.81 17.61
CA ARG A 69 1.98 15.58 18.87
C ARG A 69 0.68 16.37 18.99
N GLU A 70 0.09 16.79 17.87
CA GLU A 70 -1.13 17.60 17.88
C GLU A 70 -2.42 16.76 17.88
N VAL A 71 -2.39 15.56 17.27
CA VAL A 71 -3.61 14.75 17.05
C VAL A 71 -3.73 13.50 17.93
N SER A 72 -2.71 13.17 18.72
CA SER A 72 -2.67 12.00 19.62
C SER A 72 -2.83 12.41 21.08
#